data_AF-A0A843E7V6-F1
#
_entry.id   AF-A0A843E7V6-F1
#
_cell.length_a   1.000
_cell.length_b   1.000
_cell.length_c   1.000
_cell.angle_alpha   90.00
_cell.angle_beta   90.00
_cell.angle_gamma   90.00
#
_symmetry.space_group_name_H-M   'P 1'
#
loop_
_entity.id
_entity.type
_entity.pdbx_description
1 polymer ?
#
loop_
_entity_poly.entity_id
_entity_poly.type
_entity_poly.pdbx_seq_one_letter_code
_entity_poly.pdbx_strand_id
1 'polypeptide(L)'
;PFTTKGIIVGHIEDEWRKYQIIDTPGLLDRELSERNDIEKQAILALKYLTHVMLIVIDPSESCGYTMEKQLALMESLQRGFEGVPIIVAESKCDILKTGNPDRPCFSAQTGENMEALRTAVITELRKIRLQQPEEDVDA
;
A
#
# COMPACT_ATOMS: atom_id res chain seq x y z
N PRO A 1 2.07 -11.47 18.30
CA PRO A 1 0.76 -11.11 18.87
C PRO A 1 -0.05 -10.29 17.85
N PHE A 2 -1.02 -10.93 17.20
CA PHE A 2 -1.94 -10.28 16.26
C PHE A 2 -3.01 -9.53 17.06
N THR A 3 -3.01 -8.21 16.99
CA THR A 3 -4.01 -7.39 17.70
C THR A 3 -4.63 -6.35 16.78
N THR A 4 -5.36 -6.84 15.77
CA THR A 4 -6.57 -6.22 15.22
C THR A 4 -7.36 -7.29 14.47
N LYS A 5 -8.60 -7.58 14.90
CA LYS A 5 -9.48 -8.59 14.27
C LYS A 5 -10.30 -8.01 13.12
N GLY A 6 -9.78 -7.00 12.41
CA GLY A 6 -10.55 -6.29 11.40
C GLY A 6 -9.69 -5.44 10.48
N ILE A 7 -10.22 -5.22 9.29
CA ILE A 7 -9.72 -4.26 8.32
C ILE A 7 -10.03 -2.85 8.85
N ILE A 8 -9.04 -1.96 8.84
CA ILE A 8 -9.24 -0.56 9.20
C ILE A 8 -9.49 0.22 7.92
N VAL A 9 -10.55 1.03 7.88
CA VAL A 9 -10.89 1.85 6.72
C VAL A 9 -10.84 3.32 7.09
N GLY A 10 -9.91 4.03 6.46
CA GLY A 10 -9.81 5.49 6.48
C GLY A 10 -10.37 6.09 5.18
N HIS A 11 -10.49 7.41 5.16
CA HIS A 11 -10.93 8.16 3.99
C HIS A 11 -9.99 9.34 3.73
N ILE A 12 -9.67 9.58 2.47
CA ILE A 12 -9.01 10.79 2.02
C ILE A 12 -9.88 11.48 0.97
N GLU A 13 -9.97 12.80 1.06
CA GLU A 13 -10.71 13.61 0.11
C GLU A 13 -9.73 14.34 -0.84
N ASP A 14 -10.15 14.46 -2.09
CA ASP A 14 -9.46 15.18 -3.15
C ASP A 14 -10.51 15.90 -3.99
N GLU A 15 -10.63 17.21 -3.78
CA GLU A 15 -11.75 18.02 -4.30
C GLU A 15 -13.11 17.43 -3.90
N TRP A 16 -13.90 16.98 -4.88
CA TRP A 16 -15.22 16.38 -4.68
C TRP A 16 -15.18 14.84 -4.55
N ARG A 17 -13.99 14.25 -4.58
CA ARG A 17 -13.79 12.79 -4.58
C ARG A 17 -13.39 12.30 -3.20
N LYS A 18 -13.84 11.09 -2.87
CA LYS A 18 -13.48 10.37 -1.64
C LYS A 18 -12.84 9.04 -2.01
N TYR A 19 -11.67 8.77 -1.46
CA TYR A 19 -10.99 7.49 -1.60
C TYR A 19 -10.93 6.79 -0.25
N GLN A 20 -11.12 5.47 -0.27
CA GLN A 20 -10.94 4.63 0.91
C GLN A 20 -9.49 4.20 1.02
N ILE A 21 -8.92 4.32 2.22
CA ILE A 21 -7.63 3.72 2.58
C ILE A 21 -7.92 2.51 3.43
N ILE A 22 -7.47 1.36 2.97
CA ILE A 22 -7.67 0.08 3.66
C ILE A 22 -6.33 -0.34 4.25
N ASP A 23 -6.24 -0.35 5.57
CA ASP A 23 -5.11 -0.97 6.26
C ASP A 23 -5.43 -2.46 6.51
N THR A 24 -4.43 -3.30 6.29
CA THR A 24 -4.57 -4.76 6.14
C THR A 24 -3.77 -5.56 7.17
N PRO A 25 -3.82 -5.20 8.47
CA PRO A 25 -3.04 -5.88 9.50
C PRO A 25 -3.41 -7.37 9.55
N GLY A 26 -2.38 -8.22 9.44
CA GLY A 26 -2.50 -9.67 9.43
C GLY A 26 -3.02 -10.31 8.15
N LEU A 27 -3.33 -9.50 7.14
CA LEU A 27 -3.81 -9.98 5.84
C LEU A 27 -2.71 -9.97 4.79
N LEU A 28 -1.82 -8.97 4.78
CA LEU A 28 -0.73 -8.82 3.81
C LEU A 28 0.66 -8.75 4.45
N ASP A 29 0.84 -9.35 5.63
CA ASP A 29 2.03 -9.24 6.49
C ASP A 29 3.04 -10.39 6.35
N ARG A 30 2.75 -11.36 5.49
CA ARG A 30 3.60 -12.52 5.18
C ARG A 30 3.34 -13.00 3.77
N GLU A 31 4.31 -13.72 3.19
CA GLU A 31 4.29 -14.10 1.79
C GLU A 31 3.06 -14.94 1.42
N LEU A 32 2.59 -14.81 0.17
CA LEU A 32 1.43 -15.57 -0.33
C LEU A 32 1.68 -17.09 -0.40
N SER A 33 2.94 -17.50 -0.48
CA SER A 33 3.40 -18.90 -0.48
C SER A 33 3.24 -19.58 0.88
N GLU A 34 3.25 -18.81 1.97
CA GLU A 34 3.13 -19.30 3.34
C GLU A 34 1.67 -19.47 3.80
N ARG A 35 0.72 -19.13 2.94
CA ARG A 35 -0.72 -19.15 3.22
C ARG A 35 -1.38 -20.37 2.59
N ASN A 36 -2.44 -20.86 3.24
CA ASN A 36 -3.24 -21.93 2.64
C ASN A 36 -4.05 -21.40 1.44
N ASP A 37 -4.57 -22.31 0.62
CA ASP A 37 -5.26 -21.95 -0.62
C ASP A 37 -6.48 -21.03 -0.41
N ILE A 38 -7.22 -21.22 0.70
CA ILE A 38 -8.40 -20.40 1.04
C ILE A 38 -7.96 -18.99 1.42
N GLU A 39 -6.94 -18.85 2.27
CA GLU A 39 -6.38 -17.55 2.65
C GLU A 39 -5.81 -16.82 1.43
N LYS A 40 -5.08 -17.53 0.59
CA LYS A 40 -4.48 -16.99 -0.63
C LYS A 40 -5.54 -16.51 -1.60
N GLN A 41 -6.60 -17.28 -1.81
CA GLN A 41 -7.72 -16.88 -2.66
C GLN A 41 -8.40 -15.62 -2.11
N ALA A 42 -8.65 -15.55 -0.79
CA ALA A 42 -9.27 -14.39 -0.17
C ALA A 42 -8.43 -13.12 -0.33
N ILE A 43 -7.10 -13.24 -0.22
CA ILE A 43 -6.17 -12.12 -0.44
C ILE A 43 -6.13 -11.69 -1.89
N LEU A 44 -6.00 -12.64 -2.82
CA LEU A 44 -5.96 -12.34 -4.24
C LEU A 44 -7.29 -11.76 -4.75
N ALA A 45 -8.41 -12.04 -4.08
CA ALA A 45 -9.68 -11.39 -4.38
C ALA A 45 -9.63 -9.87 -4.11
N LEU A 46 -8.79 -9.39 -3.17
CA LEU A 46 -8.60 -7.95 -2.92
C LEU A 46 -8.02 -7.23 -4.13
N LYS A 47 -7.32 -7.93 -5.02
CA LYS A 47 -6.82 -7.38 -6.28
C LYS A 47 -7.92 -6.66 -7.05
N TYR A 48 -9.14 -7.21 -7.06
CA TYR A 48 -10.28 -6.63 -7.78
C TYR A 48 -10.89 -5.41 -7.09
N LEU A 49 -10.59 -5.17 -5.81
CA LEU A 49 -11.00 -3.97 -5.08
C LEU A 49 -9.92 -2.89 -5.06
N THR A 50 -8.67 -3.27 -5.35
CA THR A 50 -7.50 -2.42 -5.17
C THR A 50 -7.24 -1.62 -6.45
N HIS A 51 -7.44 -0.31 -6.36
CA HIS A 51 -7.10 0.61 -7.45
C HIS A 51 -5.61 0.98 -7.41
N VAL A 52 -5.08 1.28 -6.23
CA VAL A 52 -3.65 1.54 -5.99
C VAL A 52 -3.25 0.82 -4.72
N MET A 53 -2.08 0.21 -4.72
CA MET A 53 -1.48 -0.37 -3.51
C MET A 53 -0.25 0.42 -3.09
N LEU A 54 -0.16 0.73 -1.79
CA LEU A 54 1.04 1.28 -1.18
C LEU A 54 1.75 0.20 -0.37
N ILE A 55 2.96 -0.18 -0.76
CA ILE A 55 3.84 -1.06 0.01
C ILE A 55 4.82 -0.19 0.78
N VAL A 56 4.88 -0.39 2.10
CA VAL A 56 5.78 0.35 2.99
C VAL A 56 6.93 -0.56 3.43
N ILE A 57 8.15 -0.10 3.18
CA ILE A 57 9.39 -0.73 3.62
C ILE A 57 9.97 0.10 4.76
N ASP A 58 10.64 -0.54 5.70
CA ASP A 58 11.42 0.09 6.77
C ASP A 58 12.89 -0.30 6.60
N PRO A 59 13.71 0.54 5.93
CA PRO A 59 15.14 0.31 5.78
C PRO A 59 15.90 0.17 7.08
N SER A 60 15.39 0.75 8.18
CA SER A 60 16.06 0.70 9.48
C SER A 60 15.94 -0.67 10.18
N GLU A 61 15.10 -1.57 9.66
CA GLU A 61 14.75 -2.87 10.25
C GLU A 61 14.17 -2.79 11.68
N SER A 62 13.88 -1.59 12.18
CA SER A 62 13.34 -1.39 13.53
C SER A 62 11.90 -1.85 13.68
N CYS A 63 11.23 -2.20 12.56
CA CYS A 63 9.95 -2.92 12.54
C CYS A 63 10.05 -4.38 13.00
N GLY A 64 11.26 -4.91 13.21
CA GLY A 64 11.51 -6.28 13.65
C GLY A 64 11.62 -7.30 12.51
N TYR A 65 11.67 -6.84 11.26
CA TYR A 65 11.86 -7.66 10.06
C TYR A 65 13.09 -7.21 9.29
N THR A 66 13.90 -8.18 8.84
CA THR A 66 15.07 -7.90 8.00
C THR A 66 14.64 -7.38 6.63
N MET A 67 15.51 -6.61 5.98
CA MET A 67 15.29 -6.10 4.63
C MET A 67 15.03 -7.23 3.63
N GLU A 68 15.71 -8.36 3.78
CA GLU A 68 15.47 -9.56 2.96
C GLU A 68 14.00 -10.02 3.03
N LYS A 69 13.43 -10.14 4.24
CA LYS A 69 12.03 -10.55 4.42
C LYS A 69 11.06 -9.52 3.87
N GLN A 70 11.35 -8.23 4.08
CA GLN A 70 10.51 -7.14 3.58
C GLN A 70 10.48 -7.13 2.03
N LEU A 71 11.63 -7.34 1.39
CA LEU A 71 11.74 -7.41 -0.07
C LEU A 71 11.09 -8.67 -0.63
N ALA A 72 11.25 -9.83 0.02
CA ALA A 72 10.57 -11.07 -0.39
C ALA A 72 9.04 -10.93 -0.35
N LEU A 73 8.50 -10.32 0.71
CA LEU A 73 7.08 -10.00 0.81
C LEU A 73 6.63 -9.03 -0.29
N MET A 74 7.38 -7.94 -0.51
CA MET A 74 7.10 -6.97 -1.57
C MET A 74 7.00 -7.66 -2.94
N GLU A 75 7.97 -8.50 -3.30
CA GLU A 75 7.96 -9.24 -4.56
C GLU A 75 6.78 -10.23 -4.65
N SER A 76 6.45 -10.89 -3.55
CA SER A 76 5.30 -11.79 -3.45
C SER A 76 3.98 -11.05 -3.75
N LEU A 77 3.80 -9.87 -3.16
CA LEU A 77 2.63 -9.02 -3.38
C LEU A 77 2.60 -8.44 -4.80
N GLN A 78 3.74 -7.98 -5.33
CA GLN A 78 3.83 -7.48 -6.71
C GLN A 78 3.39 -8.52 -7.74
N ARG A 79 3.78 -9.79 -7.57
CA ARG A 79 3.33 -10.89 -8.43
C ARG A 79 1.84 -11.18 -8.24
N GLY A 80 1.35 -11.23 -6.99
CA GLY A 80 -0.05 -11.54 -6.70
C GLY A 80 -1.04 -10.49 -7.23
N PHE A 81 -0.62 -9.22 -7.24
CA PHE A 81 -1.45 -8.08 -7.62
C PHE A 81 -1.06 -7.50 -8.98
N GLU A 82 -0.51 -8.31 -9.88
CA GLU A 82 -0.13 -7.89 -11.23
C GLU A 82 -1.26 -7.10 -11.94
N GLY A 83 -0.94 -5.93 -12.49
CA GLY A 83 -1.91 -5.04 -13.12
C GLY A 83 -2.56 -4.02 -12.18
N VAL A 84 -2.36 -4.12 -10.86
CA VAL A 84 -2.63 -3.04 -9.92
C VAL A 84 -1.41 -2.12 -9.88
N PRO A 85 -1.57 -0.79 -10.03
CA PRO A 85 -0.51 0.18 -9.75
C PRO A 85 0.00 0.07 -8.31
N ILE A 86 1.31 -0.16 -8.16
CA ILE A 86 1.98 -0.32 -6.86
C ILE A 86 2.97 0.82 -6.65
N ILE A 87 2.83 1.52 -5.53
CA ILE A 87 3.79 2.49 -5.03
C ILE A 87 4.58 1.83 -3.90
N VAL A 88 5.91 1.88 -3.96
CA VAL A 88 6.78 1.40 -2.87
C VAL A 88 7.39 2.60 -2.18
N ALA A 89 7.18 2.73 -0.88
CA ALA A 89 7.69 3.84 -0.08
C ALA A 89 8.55 3.34 1.09
N GLU A 90 9.51 4.15 1.50
CA GLU A 90 10.39 3.87 2.64
C GLU A 90 9.96 4.71 3.84
N SER A 91 9.60 4.07 4.94
CA SER A 91 9.22 4.70 6.20
C SER A 91 10.43 4.96 7.09
N LYS A 92 10.21 5.70 8.18
CA LYS A 92 11.21 6.02 9.22
C LYS A 92 12.46 6.71 8.69
N CYS A 93 12.27 7.64 7.75
CA CYS A 93 13.37 8.46 7.22
C CYS A 93 14.08 9.32 8.28
N ASP A 94 13.45 9.56 9.43
CA ASP A 94 14.10 10.17 10.59
C ASP A 94 15.19 9.28 11.21
N ILE A 95 15.18 7.97 10.95
CA ILE A 95 16.17 7.00 11.42
C ILE A 95 17.19 6.67 10.31
N LEU A 96 16.72 6.27 9.13
CA LEU A 96 17.58 5.87 8.02
C LEU A 96 17.00 6.33 6.68
N LYS A 97 17.84 7.00 5.87
CA LYS A 97 17.51 7.40 4.49
C LYS A 97 18.44 6.65 3.54
N THR A 98 17.88 5.87 2.63
CA THR A 98 18.67 5.14 1.62
C THR A 98 19.07 6.03 0.44
N GLY A 99 18.31 7.11 0.20
CA GLY A 99 18.48 7.98 -0.96
C GLY A 99 17.99 7.35 -2.27
N ASN A 100 17.18 6.29 -2.21
CA ASN A 100 16.62 5.66 -3.39
C ASN A 100 15.64 6.61 -4.12
N PRO A 101 15.91 7.02 -5.37
CA PRO A 101 15.05 7.96 -6.08
C PRO A 101 13.70 7.36 -6.50
N ASP A 102 13.60 6.03 -6.61
CA ASP A 102 12.38 5.33 -7.04
C ASP A 102 11.43 5.04 -5.86
N ARG A 103 11.90 5.20 -4.63
CA ARG A 103 11.13 4.91 -3.41
C ARG A 103 11.01 6.16 -2.56
N PRO A 104 9.88 6.90 -2.62
CA PRO A 104 9.67 8.06 -1.78
C PRO A 104 9.81 7.66 -0.32
N CYS A 105 10.58 8.48 0.40
CA CYS A 105 10.96 8.26 1.76
C CYS A 105 10.13 9.20 2.66
N PHE A 106 9.57 8.72 3.77
CA PHE A 106 8.73 9.50 4.69
C PHE A 106 8.92 9.13 6.17
N SER A 107 8.43 9.99 7.06
CA SER A 107 8.32 9.69 8.49
C SER A 107 6.91 9.99 8.99
N ALA A 108 6.22 8.95 9.45
CA ALA A 108 4.94 9.10 10.13
C ALA A 108 5.09 9.74 11.53
N GLN A 109 6.28 9.69 12.12
CA GLN A 109 6.54 10.24 13.45
C GLN A 109 6.78 11.76 13.40
N THR A 110 7.60 12.22 12.45
CA THR A 110 7.94 13.66 12.33
C THR A 110 7.06 14.39 11.34
N GLY A 111 6.34 13.67 10.47
CA GLY A 111 5.59 14.23 9.35
C GLY A 111 6.44 14.50 8.11
N GLU A 112 7.75 14.21 8.15
CA GLU A 112 8.65 14.42 7.00
C GLU A 112 8.13 13.69 5.75
N ASN A 113 8.00 14.43 4.65
CA ASN A 113 7.57 13.95 3.33
C ASN A 113 6.18 13.27 3.27
N MET A 114 5.36 13.38 4.32
CA MET A 114 4.00 12.81 4.32
C MET A 114 3.11 13.41 3.23
N GLU A 115 3.19 14.73 3.00
CA GLU A 115 2.39 15.37 1.94
C GLU A 115 2.88 14.99 0.54
N ALA A 116 4.19 14.77 0.37
CA ALA A 116 4.75 14.29 -0.89
C ALA A 116 4.26 12.87 -1.19
N LEU A 117 4.24 11.99 -0.19
CA LEU A 117 3.67 10.64 -0.33
C LEU A 117 2.18 10.69 -0.65
N ARG A 118 1.41 11.53 0.05
CA ARG A 118 -0.02 11.75 -0.22
C ARG A 118 -0.24 12.21 -1.66
N THR A 119 0.55 13.17 -2.12
CA THR A 119 0.46 13.70 -3.49
C THR A 119 0.76 12.62 -4.53
N ALA A 120 1.76 11.77 -4.30
CA ALA A 120 2.09 10.66 -5.19
C ALA A 120 0.92 9.66 -5.31
N VAL A 121 0.31 9.28 -4.17
CA VAL A 121 -0.85 8.37 -4.14
C VAL A 121 -2.06 8.98 -4.87
N ILE A 122 -2.41 10.23 -4.58
CA ILE A 122 -3.53 10.92 -5.23
C ILE A 122 -3.29 11.06 -6.74
N THR A 123 -2.05 11.32 -7.16
CA THR A 123 -1.70 11.42 -8.58
C THR A 123 -1.95 10.10 -9.32
N GLU A 124 -1.57 8.96 -8.73
CA GLU A 124 -1.87 7.65 -9.34
C GLU A 124 -3.38 7.36 -9.36
N LEU A 125 -4.10 7.68 -8.29
CA LEU A 125 -5.56 7.50 -8.24
C LEU A 125 -6.29 8.32 -9.33
N ARG A 126 -5.83 9.55 -9.59
CA ARG A 126 -6.37 10.40 -10.67
C ARG A 126 -6.17 9.79 -12.06
N LYS A 127 -5.04 9.13 -12.31
CA LYS A 127 -4.74 8.49 -13.62
C LYS A 127 -5.68 7.33 -13.92
N ILE A 128 -5.95 6.47 -12.94
CA ILE A 128 -6.82 5.29 -13.11
C ILE A 128 -8.23 5.72 -13.53
N ARG A 129 -8.77 6.78 -12.91
CA ARG A 129 -10.12 7.26 -13.22
C ARG A 129 -10.22 7.93 -14.59
N LEU A 130 -9.16 8.59 -15.08
CA LEU A 130 -9.16 9.11 -16.46
C LEU A 130 -9.26 7.99 -17.52
N GLN A 131 -8.90 6.75 -17.15
CA GLN A 131 -9.00 5.57 -18.01
C GLN A 131 -10.35 4.84 -17.84
N GLN A 132 -11.17 5.22 -16.86
CA GLN A 132 -12.52 4.71 -16.61
C GLN A 132 -13.50 5.88 -16.46
N PRO A 133 -14.00 6.46 -17.57
CA PRO A 133 -15.06 7.47 -17.52
C PRO A 133 -16.26 6.91 -16.77
N GLU A 134 -16.90 7.73 -15.94
CA GLU A 134 -18.17 7.36 -15.31
C GLU A 134 -19.19 6.99 -16.40
N GLU A 135 -19.76 5.78 -16.33
CA GLU A 135 -21.14 5.62 -16.76
C GLU A 135 -21.97 6.42 -15.74
N ASP A 136 -22.61 7.49 -16.18
CA ASP A 136 -23.55 8.29 -15.40
C ASP A 136 -24.65 7.36 -14.85
N VAL A 137 -24.51 6.93 -13.60
CA VAL A 137 -25.61 6.33 -12.84
C VAL A 137 -26.32 7.46 -12.13
N ASP A 138 -27.07 8.25 -12.90
CA ASP A 138 -28.23 9.02 -12.45
C ASP A 138 -28.95 9.60 -13.69
N ALA A 139 -29.88 8.80 -14.23
CA ALA A 139 -31.01 9.21 -15.05
C ALA A 139 -32.30 8.95 -14.27
#